data_AF-A0A3S1SYF7-F1
#
_entry.id   AF-A0A3S1SYF7-F1
#
_cell.length_a   1.000
_cell.length_b   1.000
_cell.length_c   1.000
_cell.angle_alpha   90.00
_cell.angle_beta   90.00
_cell.angle_gamma   90.00
#
_symmetry.space_group_name_H-M   'P 1'
#
loop_
_entity.id
_entity.type
_entity.pdbx_description
1 polymer ?
#
loop_
_entity_poly.entity_id
_entity_poly.type
_entity_poly.pdbx_seq_one_letter_code
_entity_poly.pdbx_strand_id
1 'polypeptide(L)' 'MSGFASLRLAFSAAILGALLCAPQAFAQSAAAPAQTITLGPSGLPLPRFVSLKPARVNSRVGPGANYSVNWMYLK' A
#
# COMPACT_ATOMS: atom_id res chain seq x y z
N MET A 1 -46.67 -30.64 2.82
CA MET A 1 -45.78 -29.88 1.91
C MET A 1 -45.01 -28.78 2.68
N SER A 2 -44.45 -29.08 3.87
CA SER A 2 -43.91 -28.05 4.78
C SER A 2 -42.42 -28.22 5.14
N GLY A 3 -41.84 -29.42 4.99
CA GLY A 3 -40.45 -29.69 5.40
C GLY A 3 -39.40 -28.90 4.61
N PHE A 4 -39.65 -28.62 3.34
CA PHE A 4 -38.72 -27.85 2.49
C PHE A 4 -38.68 -26.36 2.86
N ALA A 5 -39.73 -25.80 3.45
CA ALA A 5 -39.78 -24.40 3.88
C ALA A 5 -38.93 -24.17 5.14
N SER A 6 -39.00 -25.08 6.11
CA SER A 6 -38.20 -25.04 7.33
C SER A 6 -36.72 -25.20 7.06
N LEU A 7 -36.36 -26.07 6.10
CA LEU A 7 -34.96 -26.29 5.71
C LEU A 7 -34.37 -25.04 5.04
N ARG A 8 -35.14 -24.35 4.19
CA ARG A 8 -34.73 -23.08 3.57
C ARG A 8 -34.52 -21.98 4.61
N LEU A 9 -35.43 -21.85 5.58
CA LEU A 9 -35.31 -20.86 6.65
C LEU A 9 -34.05 -21.08 7.51
N ALA A 10 -33.78 -22.32 7.90
CA ALA A 10 -32.59 -22.67 8.67
C ALA A 10 -31.30 -22.37 7.89
N PHE A 11 -31.28 -22.66 6.59
CA PHE A 11 -30.14 -22.37 5.73
C PHE A 11 -29.91 -20.86 5.56
N SER A 12 -30.98 -20.08 5.36
CA SER A 12 -30.89 -18.62 5.28
C SER A 12 -30.41 -17.98 6.59
N ALA A 13 -30.87 -18.48 7.74
CA ALA A 13 -30.42 -18.01 9.04
C ALA A 13 -28.93 -18.33 9.29
N ALA A 14 -28.46 -19.51 8.88
CA ALA A 14 -27.05 -19.89 8.97
C ALA A 14 -26.15 -19.01 8.08
N ILE A 15 -26.58 -18.71 6.85
CA ILE A 15 -25.86 -17.81 5.94
C ILE A 15 -25.79 -16.40 6.50
N LEU A 16 -26.90 -15.88 7.03
CA LEU A 16 -26.94 -14.54 7.62
C LEU A 16 -26.06 -14.46 8.88
N GLY A 17 -26.09 -15.48 9.73
CA GLY A 17 -25.20 -15.58 10.90
C GLY A 17 -23.73 -15.63 10.51
N ALA A 18 -23.38 -16.34 9.45
CA ALA A 18 -22.01 -16.39 8.93
C ALA A 18 -21.56 -15.03 8.37
N LEU A 19 -22.44 -14.30 7.68
CA LEU A 19 -22.15 -12.96 7.16
C LEU A 19 -21.96 -11.91 8.27
N LEU A 20 -22.74 -12.02 9.35
CA LEU A 20 -22.67 -11.10 10.49
C LEU A 20 -21.48 -11.36 11.42
N CYS A 21 -20.99 -12.60 11.48
CA CYS A 21 -19.86 -13.00 12.32
C CYS A 21 -18.52 -13.02 11.56
N ALA A 22 -18.53 -12.75 10.25
CA ALA A 22 -17.30 -12.72 9.46
C ALA A 22 -16.39 -11.57 9.93
N PRO A 23 -15.09 -11.81 10.16
CA PRO A 23 -14.14 -10.75 10.48
C PRO A 23 -14.10 -9.76 9.31
N GLN A 24 -14.48 -8.52 9.58
CA GLN A 24 -14.36 -7.42 8.63
C GLN A 24 -12.87 -7.12 8.44
N ALA A 25 -12.30 -7.57 7.32
CA ALA A 25 -10.94 -7.22 6.93
C ALA A 25 -10.93 -5.75 6.45
N PHE A 26 -10.85 -4.82 7.40
CA PHE A 26 -10.54 -3.43 7.07
C PHE A 26 -9.10 -3.35 6.58
N ALA A 27 -8.87 -2.68 5.45
CA ALA A 27 -7.52 -2.33 5.04
C ALA A 27 -6.92 -1.40 6.09
N GLN A 28 -6.09 -1.94 6.98
CA GLN A 28 -5.30 -1.15 7.91
C GLN A 28 -4.28 -0.36 7.09
N SER A 29 -4.57 0.92 6.86
CA SER A 29 -3.58 1.84 6.34
C SER A 29 -2.44 1.87 7.36
N ALA A 30 -1.30 1.29 7.00
CA ALA A 30 -0.12 1.32 7.85
C ALA A 30 0.22 2.79 8.14
N ALA A 31 0.20 3.17 9.41
CA ALA A 31 0.69 4.47 9.82
C ALA A 31 2.18 4.52 9.43
N ALA A 32 2.53 5.44 8.52
CA ALA A 32 3.92 5.64 8.16
C ALA A 32 4.69 6.03 9.42
N PRO A 33 5.86 5.42 9.71
CA PRO A 33 6.64 5.78 10.88
C PRO A 33 6.97 7.27 10.83
N ALA A 34 6.83 7.96 11.97
CA ALA A 34 7.25 9.36 12.09
C ALA A 34 8.74 9.46 11.72
N GLN A 35 9.05 10.16 10.63
CA GLN A 35 10.42 10.27 10.14
C GLN A 35 11.14 11.33 10.96
N THR A 36 12.15 10.92 11.72
CA THR A 36 13.01 11.84 12.47
C THR A 36 13.74 12.77 11.50
N ILE A 37 13.58 14.08 11.69
CA ILE A 37 14.29 15.09 10.92
C ILE A 37 15.72 15.22 11.46
N THR A 38 16.71 15.00 10.61
CA THR A 38 18.13 15.18 10.95
C THR A 38 18.79 16.15 9.96
N LEU A 39 19.67 17.02 10.44
CA LEU A 39 20.44 17.91 9.57
C LEU A 39 21.57 17.13 8.88
N GLY A 40 21.56 17.07 7.55
CA GLY A 40 22.62 16.43 6.78
C GLY A 40 23.89 17.28 6.65
N PRO A 41 24.98 16.72 6.07
CA PRO A 41 26.23 17.46 5.83
C PRO A 41 26.08 18.73 4.97
N SER A 42 25.01 18.83 4.20
CA SER A 42 24.68 20.05 3.45
C SER A 42 24.09 21.17 4.32
N GLY A 43 23.89 20.96 5.63
CA GLY A 43 23.18 21.89 6.51
C GLY A 43 21.67 21.93 6.26
N LEU A 44 21.12 20.93 5.57
CA LEU A 44 19.70 20.87 5.20
C LEU A 44 18.99 19.68 5.88
N PRO A 45 17.69 19.79 6.20
CA PRO A 45 16.90 18.70 6.76
C PRO A 45 16.83 17.47 5.84
N LEU A 46 16.91 16.29 6.44
CA LEU A 46 16.70 14.97 5.83
C LEU A 46 15.57 14.23 6.56
N PRO A 47 14.84 13.31 5.89
CA PRO A 47 14.98 12.87 4.49
C PRO A 47 14.37 13.87 3.48
N ARG A 48 14.82 13.80 2.22
CA ARG A 48 14.29 14.60 1.11
C ARG A 48 13.72 13.69 0.04
N PHE A 49 12.53 14.02 -0.43
CA PHE A 49 11.84 13.27 -1.48
C PHE A 49 11.79 14.08 -2.76
N VAL A 50 11.78 13.36 -3.88
CA VAL A 50 11.61 13.91 -5.22
C VAL A 50 10.63 13.05 -5.99
N SER A 51 9.89 13.66 -6.91
CA SER A 51 9.02 12.94 -7.82
C SER A 51 9.72 12.72 -9.16
N LEU A 52 9.46 11.57 -9.78
CA LEU A 52 9.97 11.25 -11.11
C LEU A 52 8.90 11.60 -12.16
N LYS A 53 9.35 12.02 -13.35
CA LYS A 53 8.46 12.15 -14.52
C LYS A 53 7.85 10.78 -14.86
N PRO A 54 6.66 10.72 -15.49
CA PRO A 54 6.01 9.45 -15.85
C PRO A 54 6.72 8.71 -17.00
N ALA A 55 7.66 9.35 -17.70
CA ALA A 55 8.46 8.70 -18.73
C ALA A 55 9.71 8.02 -18.12
N ARG A 56 10.44 7.26 -18.93
CA ARG A 56 11.75 6.67 -18.56
C ARG A 56 12.67 7.67 -17.86
N VAL A 57 13.19 7.30 -16.68
CA VAL A 57 14.18 8.07 -15.91
C VAL A 57 15.38 7.18 -15.55
N ASN A 58 16.59 7.72 -15.71
CA ASN A 58 17.84 7.03 -15.37
C ASN A 58 18.37 7.48 -14.00
N SER A 59 18.73 6.53 -13.14
CA SER A 59 19.48 6.77 -11.91
C SER A 59 20.98 6.65 -12.20
N ARG A 60 21.74 7.70 -11.85
CA ARG A 60 23.18 7.78 -12.10
C ARG A 60 23.96 7.65 -10.79
N VAL A 61 25.17 7.09 -10.87
CA VAL A 61 26.02 6.86 -9.68
C VAL A 61 26.52 8.16 -9.05
N GLY A 62 26.66 9.24 -9.84
CA GLY A 62 27.11 10.53 -9.35
C GLY A 62 26.16 11.67 -9.67
N PRO A 63 26.50 12.90 -9.23
CA PRO A 63 25.59 14.05 -9.20
C PRO A 63 25.29 14.65 -10.59
N GLY A 64 25.88 14.14 -11.66
CA GLY A 64 25.82 14.74 -12.99
C GLY A 64 25.53 13.77 -14.12
N ALA A 65 25.26 14.33 -15.31
CA ALA A 65 24.92 13.56 -16.50
C ALA A 65 26.09 12.71 -17.05
N ASN A 66 27.33 13.06 -16.71
CA ASN A 66 28.53 12.36 -17.16
C ASN A 66 28.78 11.04 -16.41
N TYR A 67 28.07 10.79 -15.30
CA TYR A 67 28.19 9.54 -14.55
C TYR A 67 27.38 8.43 -15.22
N SER A 68 27.88 7.19 -15.11
CA SER A 68 27.20 6.01 -15.63
C SER A 68 25.82 5.81 -15.00
N VAL A 69 24.91 5.24 -15.79
CA VAL A 69 23.57 4.86 -15.33
C VAL A 69 23.69 3.52 -14.61
N ASN A 70 23.26 3.49 -13.35
CA ASN A 70 23.22 2.26 -12.55
C ASN A 70 21.86 1.56 -12.70
N TRP A 71 20.79 2.34 -12.75
CA TRP A 71 19.43 1.81 -12.82
C TRP A 71 18.52 2.65 -13.71
N MET A 72 17.46 2.05 -14.21
CA MET A 72 16.43 2.73 -15.01
C MET A 72 15.05 2.49 -14.39
N TYR A 73 14.36 3.59 -14.06
CA TYR A 73 12.97 3.54 -13.62
C TYR A 73 12.04 3.54 -14.83
N LEU A 74 11.16 2.55 -14.87
CA LEU A 74 10.05 2.42 -15.80
C LEU A 74 8.78 2.40 -14.95
N LYS A 75 7.81 3.25 -15.30
CA LYS A 75 6.49 3.28 -14.69
C LYS A 75 5.45 3.45 -15.78
#